data_AF-A0A8K0IB31-F1
#
_entry.id   AF-A0A8K0IB31-F1
#
_cell.length_a   1.000
_cell.length_b   1.000
_cell.length_c   1.000
_cell.angle_alpha   90.00
_cell.angle_beta   90.00
_cell.angle_gamma   90.00
#
_symmetry.space_group_name_H-M   'P 1'
#
loop_
_entity.id
_entity.type
_entity.pdbx_description
1 polymer ?
#
loop_
_entity_poly.entity_id
_entity_poly.type
_entity_poly.pdbx_seq_one_letter_code
_entity_poly.pdbx_strand_id
1 'polypeptide(L)'
;MDYGCPPVNGPPSPAVPAASAPPPGPIDLMALCREGKVKEAVEFLSQGIRPDPPTFFALVASCSDPKFLEELKKIHEFFIRSPFRADLQINNKMLEMYGKCGSMNDARRVFDGMPDRNMDSWHLMIDGYASNMQGDDGLQMFEQMRRVGVHPDSRTFLAVLAACASAEAVEEGFIHFDSMHKEYGIAPGIEHYIRIIEVLGKSGHLNEAVEFIEKLPFEPPAAIWESLKNLARAQGDIDLEDQAEELLISIDPSKVNPGKIPTPSAKRRPGINMLDGRNKLGEYRLPPKIEKKPVKEQVYVPDTRYVLHDIDQEAKEQALLYHSERLAIAYGLISTPARTPLRIIKNLRICGDCHNAIKIMSKIVGRELIVRDNKRFHHFKDGKCSCGDYW
;
A
#
# COMPACT_ATOMS: atom_id res chain seq x y z
N MET A 1 -59.01 29.82 83.56
CA MET A 1 -57.53 29.85 83.46
C MET A 1 -57.12 28.56 82.81
N ASP A 2 -56.53 28.70 81.63
CA ASP A 2 -56.16 27.68 80.66
C ASP A 2 -55.28 26.56 81.24
N TYR A 3 -55.64 25.31 80.92
CA TYR A 3 -54.69 24.20 80.89
C TYR A 3 -54.51 23.80 79.42
N GLY A 4 -53.49 24.40 78.79
CA GLY A 4 -53.08 24.09 77.42
C GLY A 4 -52.39 22.73 77.35
N CYS A 5 -52.87 21.89 76.43
CA CYS A 5 -52.26 20.62 76.05
C CYS A 5 -51.06 20.89 75.10
N PRO A 6 -49.91 20.19 75.23
CA PRO A 6 -48.78 20.40 74.33
C PRO A 6 -49.07 19.84 72.92
N PRO A 7 -48.52 20.44 71.85
CA PRO A 7 -48.74 19.96 70.49
C PRO A 7 -47.98 18.65 70.24
N VAL A 8 -48.68 17.71 69.61
CA VAL A 8 -48.15 16.43 69.12
C VAL A 8 -47.39 16.70 67.82
N ASN A 9 -46.09 16.43 67.80
CA ASN A 9 -45.28 16.46 66.57
C ASN A 9 -45.67 15.28 65.66
N GLY A 10 -46.28 15.57 64.51
CA GLY A 10 -46.49 14.58 63.45
C GLY A 10 -45.18 14.18 62.77
N PRO A 11 -45.12 12.99 62.13
CA PRO A 11 -43.92 12.54 61.41
C PRO A 11 -43.63 13.47 60.21
N PRO A 12 -42.34 13.62 59.83
CA PRO A 12 -41.97 14.48 58.71
C PRO A 12 -42.58 13.96 57.41
N SER A 13 -43.16 14.88 56.63
CA SER A 13 -43.62 14.62 55.26
C SER A 13 -42.49 14.01 54.42
N PRO A 14 -42.77 13.04 53.55
CA PRO A 14 -41.77 12.52 52.63
C PRO A 14 -41.24 13.66 51.75
N ALA A 15 -39.92 13.77 51.66
CA ALA A 15 -39.25 14.72 50.80
C ALA A 15 -39.79 14.56 49.37
N VAL A 16 -40.39 15.63 48.86
CA VAL A 16 -40.71 15.76 47.44
C VAL A 16 -39.39 15.58 46.69
N PRO A 17 -39.27 14.64 45.74
CA PRO A 17 -38.05 14.51 44.96
C PRO A 17 -37.79 15.86 44.28
N ALA A 18 -36.56 16.37 44.46
CA ALA A 18 -36.11 17.59 43.83
C ALA A 18 -36.48 17.53 42.35
N ALA A 19 -37.19 18.56 41.88
CA ALA A 19 -37.51 18.71 40.47
C ALA A 19 -36.20 18.56 39.69
N SER A 20 -36.17 17.58 38.79
CA SER A 20 -35.11 17.45 37.80
C SER A 20 -34.87 18.81 37.17
N ALA A 21 -33.61 19.20 37.04
CA ALA A 21 -33.20 20.42 36.38
C ALA A 21 -34.03 20.64 35.10
N PRO A 22 -34.43 21.88 34.79
CA PRO A 22 -35.14 22.15 33.54
C PRO A 22 -34.33 21.57 32.38
N PRO A 23 -34.98 20.97 31.36
CA PRO A 23 -34.24 20.44 30.23
C PRO A 23 -33.35 21.56 29.69
N PRO A 24 -32.05 21.28 29.45
CA PRO A 24 -31.22 22.24 28.73
C PRO A 24 -31.99 22.69 27.48
N GLY A 25 -31.99 24.00 27.19
CA GLY A 25 -32.65 24.55 26.01
C GLY A 25 -32.27 23.75 24.75
N PRO A 26 -33.05 23.83 23.64
CA PRO A 26 -32.95 22.90 22.52
C PRO A 26 -31.48 22.68 22.12
N ILE A 27 -30.95 21.51 22.50
CA ILE A 27 -29.54 21.20 22.31
C ILE A 27 -29.33 21.07 20.81
N ASP A 28 -28.57 22.00 20.26
CA ASP A 28 -28.24 22.02 18.85
C ASP A 28 -27.01 21.13 18.60
N LEU A 29 -27.26 19.84 18.38
CA LEU A 29 -26.22 18.87 18.01
C LEU A 29 -25.47 19.29 16.74
N MET A 30 -26.12 20.00 15.81
CA MET A 30 -25.49 20.52 14.59
C MET A 30 -24.50 21.65 14.90
N ALA A 31 -24.79 22.50 15.89
CA ALA A 31 -23.82 23.48 16.39
C ALA A 31 -22.58 22.80 16.98
N LEU A 32 -22.77 21.77 17.81
CA LEU A 32 -21.64 21.01 18.40
C LEU A 32 -20.77 20.34 17.33
N CYS A 33 -21.38 19.80 16.25
CA CYS A 33 -20.65 19.24 15.11
C CYS A 33 -19.79 20.30 14.41
N ARG A 34 -20.34 21.51 14.18
CA ARG A 34 -19.61 22.64 13.57
C ARG A 34 -18.46 23.13 14.43
N GLU A 35 -18.60 23.03 15.75
CA GLU A 35 -17.56 23.38 16.72
C GLU A 35 -16.53 22.25 16.94
N GLY A 36 -16.71 21.08 16.31
CA GLY A 36 -15.82 19.92 16.48
C GLY A 36 -15.94 19.23 17.85
N LYS A 37 -16.99 19.52 18.61
CA LYS A 37 -17.24 18.99 19.95
C LYS A 37 -17.93 17.62 19.91
N VAL A 38 -17.33 16.67 19.18
CA VAL A 38 -17.92 15.36 18.91
C VAL A 38 -18.19 14.57 20.20
N LYS A 39 -17.29 14.63 21.18
CA LYS A 39 -17.43 13.93 22.46
C LYS A 39 -18.66 14.40 23.24
N GLU A 40 -18.83 15.71 23.35
CA GLU A 40 -19.99 16.33 24.02
C GLU A 40 -21.29 15.98 23.30
N ALA A 41 -21.28 16.00 21.95
CA ALA A 41 -22.44 15.59 21.17
C ALA A 41 -22.83 14.12 21.45
N VAL A 42 -21.87 13.20 21.60
CA VAL A 42 -22.12 11.78 21.94
C VAL A 42 -22.63 11.61 23.37
N GLU A 43 -22.20 12.44 24.32
CA GLU A 43 -22.77 12.46 25.68
C GLU A 43 -24.26 12.81 25.64
N PHE A 44 -24.64 13.78 24.82
CA PHE A 44 -26.05 14.14 24.62
C PHE A 44 -26.87 13.03 23.94
N LEU A 45 -26.29 12.25 23.02
CA LEU A 45 -26.95 11.04 22.50
C LEU A 45 -27.21 10.04 23.62
N SER A 46 -26.24 9.87 24.52
CA SER A 46 -26.34 8.97 25.67
C SER A 46 -27.40 9.41 26.69
N GLN A 47 -27.72 10.71 26.74
CA GLN A 47 -28.82 11.27 27.52
C GLN A 47 -30.20 11.10 26.87
N GLY A 48 -30.26 10.47 25.69
CA GLY A 48 -31.51 10.11 25.01
C GLY A 48 -31.95 11.08 23.91
N ILE A 49 -31.14 12.07 23.54
CA ILE A 49 -31.43 12.94 22.40
C ILE A 49 -31.36 12.11 21.12
N ARG A 50 -32.41 12.21 20.30
CA ARG A 50 -32.52 11.48 19.03
C ARG A 50 -32.18 12.42 17.87
N PRO A 51 -31.07 12.19 17.15
CA PRO A 51 -30.74 12.96 15.96
C PRO A 51 -31.72 12.68 14.82
N ASP A 52 -31.98 13.69 14.01
CA ASP A 52 -32.56 13.54 12.69
C ASP A 52 -31.48 13.10 11.67
N PRO A 53 -31.84 12.72 10.43
CA PRO A 53 -30.87 12.26 9.44
C PRO A 53 -29.75 13.28 9.12
N PRO A 54 -30.02 14.58 8.91
CA PRO A 54 -28.97 15.58 8.72
C PRO A 54 -27.99 15.67 9.90
N THR A 55 -28.50 15.59 11.13
CA THR A 55 -27.67 15.58 12.34
C THR A 55 -26.81 14.33 12.42
N PHE A 56 -27.35 13.14 12.10
CA PHE A 56 -26.55 11.92 12.02
C PHE A 56 -25.42 12.05 10.99
N PHE A 57 -25.73 12.55 9.80
CA PHE A 57 -24.73 12.76 8.76
C PHE A 57 -23.60 13.69 9.25
N ALA A 58 -23.95 14.80 9.91
CA ALA A 58 -22.98 15.75 10.45
C ALA A 58 -22.12 15.14 11.57
N LEU A 59 -22.75 14.41 12.51
CA LEU A 59 -22.05 13.72 13.59
C LEU A 59 -21.00 12.75 13.06
N VAL A 60 -21.39 11.93 12.07
CA VAL A 60 -20.47 11.01 11.40
C VAL A 60 -19.38 11.78 10.67
N ALA A 61 -19.73 12.83 9.91
CA ALA A 61 -18.76 13.64 9.17
C ALA A 61 -17.70 14.30 10.05
N SER A 62 -18.01 14.60 11.31
CA SER A 62 -17.06 15.15 12.28
C SER A 62 -16.03 14.12 12.79
N CYS A 63 -16.21 12.83 12.49
CA CYS A 63 -15.30 11.73 12.86
C CYS A 63 -14.24 11.40 11.79
N SER A 64 -13.75 12.40 11.04
CA SER A 64 -12.76 12.18 9.98
C SER A 64 -11.35 11.86 10.48
N ASP A 65 -11.04 12.18 11.74
CA ASP A 65 -9.75 11.94 12.39
C ASP A 65 -9.77 10.57 13.11
N PRO A 66 -8.74 9.72 12.94
CA PRO A 66 -8.63 8.43 13.63
C PRO A 66 -8.85 8.47 15.14
N LYS A 67 -8.56 9.61 15.80
CA LYS A 67 -8.78 9.76 17.25
C LYS A 67 -10.25 9.67 17.67
N PHE A 68 -11.19 9.83 16.73
CA PHE A 68 -12.63 9.79 16.97
C PHE A 68 -13.27 8.43 16.63
N LEU A 69 -12.48 7.37 16.43
CA LEU A 69 -12.99 6.03 16.11
C LEU A 69 -13.98 5.50 17.17
N GLU A 70 -13.72 5.75 18.45
CA GLU A 70 -14.59 5.29 19.53
C GLU A 70 -15.91 6.08 19.58
N GLU A 71 -15.87 7.39 19.32
CA GLU A 71 -17.08 8.20 19.14
C GLU A 71 -17.87 7.74 17.90
N LEU A 72 -17.20 7.45 16.79
CA LEU A 72 -17.83 6.93 15.57
C LEU A 72 -18.56 5.61 15.83
N LYS A 73 -17.95 4.67 16.56
CA LYS A 73 -18.60 3.42 16.97
C LYS A 73 -19.84 3.65 17.83
N LYS A 74 -19.79 4.59 18.77
CA LYS A 74 -20.96 4.96 19.58
C LYS A 74 -22.07 5.56 18.72
N ILE A 75 -21.74 6.52 17.85
CA ILE A 75 -22.69 7.14 16.91
C ILE A 75 -23.33 6.06 16.03
N HIS A 76 -22.53 5.11 15.53
CA HIS A 76 -23.00 4.00 14.73
C HIS A 76 -23.96 3.07 15.50
N GLU A 77 -23.69 2.78 16.77
CA GLU A 77 -24.60 2.03 17.63
C GLU A 77 -25.96 2.74 17.81
N PHE A 78 -25.96 4.07 18.00
CA PHE A 78 -27.18 4.86 18.04
C PHE A 78 -27.91 4.87 16.69
N PHE A 79 -27.16 4.96 15.59
CA PHE A 79 -27.72 4.96 14.24
C PHE A 79 -28.42 3.63 13.90
N ILE A 80 -27.82 2.48 14.24
CA ILE A 80 -28.43 1.15 14.02
C ILE A 80 -29.78 1.00 14.75
N ARG A 81 -29.93 1.63 15.92
CA ARG A 81 -31.18 1.63 16.71
C ARG A 81 -32.21 2.65 16.24
N SER A 82 -31.84 3.54 15.32
CA SER A 82 -32.70 4.58 14.80
C SER A 82 -33.63 4.05 13.69
N PRO A 83 -34.75 4.73 13.38
CA PRO A 83 -35.59 4.38 12.23
C PRO A 83 -34.88 4.61 10.89
N PHE A 84 -33.74 5.31 10.88
CA PHE A 84 -32.99 5.70 9.69
C PHE A 84 -31.83 4.77 9.37
N ARG A 85 -31.72 3.61 10.06
CA ARG A 85 -30.61 2.64 9.88
C ARG A 85 -30.36 2.18 8.43
N ALA A 86 -31.37 2.27 7.57
CA ALA A 86 -31.30 1.91 6.16
C ALA A 86 -30.92 3.09 5.24
N ASP A 87 -30.69 4.29 5.78
CA ASP A 87 -30.36 5.48 5.00
C ASP A 87 -29.02 5.29 4.28
N LEU A 88 -29.06 5.27 2.94
CA LEU A 88 -27.91 5.02 2.08
C LEU A 88 -26.82 6.09 2.24
N GLN A 89 -27.20 7.36 2.40
CA GLN A 89 -26.24 8.47 2.47
C GLN A 89 -25.48 8.43 3.79
N ILE A 90 -26.17 8.17 4.90
CA ILE A 90 -25.52 8.03 6.21
C ILE A 90 -24.64 6.78 6.25
N ASN A 91 -25.11 5.65 5.70
CA ASN A 91 -24.30 4.44 5.62
C ASN A 91 -23.04 4.65 4.77
N ASN A 92 -23.14 5.25 3.59
CA ASN A 92 -21.96 5.61 2.78
C ASN A 92 -21.03 6.56 3.56
N LYS A 93 -21.57 7.50 4.32
CA LYS A 93 -20.75 8.38 5.17
C LYS A 93 -20.04 7.59 6.27
N MET A 94 -20.69 6.60 6.88
CA MET A 94 -20.07 5.69 7.85
C MET A 94 -18.91 4.90 7.22
N LEU A 95 -19.10 4.35 6.01
CA LEU A 95 -18.03 3.65 5.27
C LEU A 95 -16.82 4.56 5.07
N GLU A 96 -17.05 5.78 4.57
CA GLU A 96 -16.00 6.78 4.35
C GLU A 96 -15.24 7.09 5.64
N MET A 97 -15.94 7.30 6.77
CA MET A 97 -15.28 7.65 8.03
C MET A 97 -14.55 6.47 8.66
N TYR A 98 -15.13 5.26 8.63
CA TYR A 98 -14.41 4.07 9.10
C TYR A 98 -13.14 3.81 8.28
N GLY A 99 -13.19 4.04 6.96
CA GLY A 99 -12.01 3.99 6.09
C GLY A 99 -10.93 5.01 6.50
N LYS A 100 -11.32 6.26 6.79
CA LYS A 100 -10.38 7.30 7.27
C LYS A 100 -9.80 7.01 8.66
N CYS A 101 -10.58 6.38 9.54
CA CYS A 101 -10.09 5.92 10.85
C CYS A 101 -9.26 4.62 10.77
N GLY A 102 -9.14 4.00 9.59
CA GLY A 102 -8.42 2.74 9.39
C GLY A 102 -9.11 1.49 9.94
N SER A 103 -10.39 1.56 10.32
CA SER A 103 -11.16 0.40 10.78
C SER A 103 -11.96 -0.24 9.65
N MET A 104 -11.27 -0.86 8.69
CA MET A 104 -11.92 -1.50 7.53
C MET A 104 -12.82 -2.68 7.92
N ASN A 105 -12.56 -3.35 9.05
CA ASN A 105 -13.45 -4.38 9.58
C ASN A 105 -14.82 -3.83 9.96
N ASP A 106 -14.88 -2.64 10.57
CA ASP A 106 -16.16 -1.99 10.90
C ASP A 106 -16.85 -1.45 9.64
N ALA A 107 -16.08 -0.89 8.69
CA ALA A 107 -16.60 -0.50 7.38
C ALA A 107 -17.26 -1.68 6.65
N ARG A 108 -16.59 -2.85 6.65
CA ARG A 108 -17.13 -4.08 6.05
C ARG A 108 -18.44 -4.51 6.71
N ARG A 109 -18.53 -4.44 8.04
CA ARG A 109 -19.75 -4.76 8.79
C ARG A 109 -20.92 -3.83 8.43
N VAL A 110 -20.66 -2.53 8.28
CA VAL A 110 -21.66 -1.57 7.77
C VAL A 110 -22.10 -2.01 6.38
N PHE A 111 -21.14 -2.20 5.47
CA PHE A 111 -21.41 -2.53 4.07
C PHE A 111 -22.25 -3.80 3.91
N ASP A 112 -21.91 -4.87 4.64
CA ASP A 112 -22.64 -6.13 4.60
C ASP A 112 -24.06 -6.00 5.20
N GLY A 113 -24.25 -5.10 6.16
CA GLY A 113 -25.54 -4.81 6.79
C GLY A 113 -26.46 -3.88 5.99
N MET A 114 -25.95 -3.21 4.95
CA MET A 114 -26.75 -2.29 4.13
C MET A 114 -27.79 -3.05 3.28
N PRO A 115 -29.07 -2.63 3.30
CA PRO A 115 -30.11 -3.24 2.47
C PRO A 115 -29.92 -2.92 0.99
N ASP A 116 -29.56 -1.67 0.69
CA ASP A 116 -29.31 -1.16 -0.66
C ASP A 116 -27.88 -0.64 -0.75
N ARG A 117 -27.24 -0.83 -1.91
CA ARG A 117 -25.87 -0.39 -2.19
C ARG A 117 -25.82 0.23 -3.57
N ASN A 118 -25.22 1.40 -3.69
CA ASN A 118 -25.01 2.05 -4.97
C ASN A 118 -23.53 1.95 -5.39
N MET A 119 -23.18 2.50 -6.55
CA MET A 119 -21.79 2.55 -7.04
C MET A 119 -20.84 3.19 -6.02
N ASP A 120 -21.27 4.29 -5.37
CA ASP A 120 -20.46 4.94 -4.34
C ASP A 120 -20.16 4.01 -3.15
N SER A 121 -21.12 3.20 -2.70
CA SER A 121 -20.89 2.22 -1.64
C SER A 121 -19.75 1.25 -2.00
N TRP A 122 -19.71 0.78 -3.25
CA TRP A 122 -18.66 -0.12 -3.73
C TRP A 122 -17.32 0.60 -3.87
N HIS A 123 -17.31 1.80 -4.46
CA HIS A 123 -16.09 2.61 -4.62
C HIS A 123 -15.47 2.93 -3.27
N LEU A 124 -16.27 3.33 -2.28
CA LEU A 124 -15.82 3.62 -0.91
C LEU A 124 -15.14 2.42 -0.25
N MET A 125 -15.65 1.20 -0.48
CA MET A 125 -15.01 0.00 0.06
C MET A 125 -13.69 -0.31 -0.63
N ILE A 126 -13.65 -0.26 -1.97
CA ILE A 126 -12.43 -0.54 -2.74
C ILE A 126 -11.34 0.50 -2.40
N ASP A 127 -11.68 1.79 -2.43
CA ASP A 127 -10.76 2.89 -2.08
C ASP A 127 -10.34 2.83 -0.60
N GLY A 128 -11.27 2.46 0.29
CA GLY A 128 -11.01 2.33 1.72
C GLY A 128 -9.97 1.26 2.01
N TYR A 129 -10.10 0.09 1.40
CA TYR A 129 -9.11 -0.99 1.49
C TYR A 129 -7.76 -0.58 0.89
N ALA A 130 -7.75 0.03 -0.30
CA ALA A 130 -6.54 0.52 -0.96
C ALA A 130 -5.77 1.57 -0.12
N SER A 131 -6.50 2.50 0.51
CA SER A 131 -5.90 3.55 1.34
C SER A 131 -5.33 3.03 2.66
N ASN A 132 -5.79 1.86 3.12
CA ASN A 132 -5.38 1.21 4.36
C ASN A 132 -4.41 0.04 4.15
N MET A 133 -3.70 0.03 3.01
CA MET A 133 -2.70 -0.98 2.66
C MET A 133 -3.26 -2.42 2.58
N GLN A 134 -4.54 -2.56 2.26
CA GLN A 134 -5.27 -3.83 2.15
C GLN A 134 -5.73 -4.04 0.70
N GLY A 135 -4.82 -3.87 -0.26
CA GLY A 135 -5.14 -3.88 -1.69
C GLY A 135 -5.86 -5.15 -2.15
N ASP A 136 -5.44 -6.32 -1.66
CA ASP A 136 -6.07 -7.63 -2.00
C ASP A 136 -7.56 -7.67 -1.64
N ASP A 137 -7.93 -7.17 -0.46
CA ASP A 137 -9.34 -7.08 -0.03
C ASP A 137 -10.12 -6.09 -0.92
N GLY A 138 -9.48 -4.99 -1.35
CA GLY A 138 -10.05 -4.04 -2.31
C GLY A 138 -10.35 -4.70 -3.66
N LEU A 139 -9.45 -5.54 -4.16
CA LEU A 139 -9.67 -6.32 -5.39
C LEU A 139 -10.76 -7.38 -5.20
N GLN A 140 -10.84 -8.00 -4.01
CA GLN A 140 -11.93 -8.91 -3.68
C GLN A 140 -13.30 -8.20 -3.70
N MET A 141 -13.37 -6.94 -3.23
CA MET A 141 -14.58 -6.13 -3.32
C MET A 141 -15.00 -5.86 -4.76
N PHE A 142 -14.05 -5.61 -5.65
CA PHE A 142 -14.31 -5.45 -7.08
C PHE A 142 -14.85 -6.75 -7.72
N GLU A 143 -14.25 -7.89 -7.41
CA GLU A 143 -14.76 -9.18 -7.87
C GLU A 143 -16.17 -9.47 -7.33
N GLN A 144 -16.45 -9.11 -6.09
CA GLN A 144 -17.80 -9.22 -5.52
C GLN A 144 -18.80 -8.31 -6.25
N MET A 145 -18.43 -7.05 -6.54
CA MET A 145 -19.22 -6.09 -7.32
C MET A 145 -19.61 -6.66 -8.70
N ARG A 146 -18.66 -7.27 -9.40
CA ARG A 146 -18.90 -7.93 -10.70
C ARG A 146 -19.84 -9.13 -10.59
N ARG A 147 -19.65 -9.97 -9.57
CA ARG A 147 -20.49 -11.18 -9.35
C ARG A 147 -21.95 -10.86 -9.08
N VAL A 148 -22.24 -9.74 -8.42
CA VAL A 148 -23.62 -9.29 -8.20
C VAL A 148 -24.19 -8.52 -9.40
N GLY A 149 -23.46 -8.44 -10.51
CA GLY A 149 -23.92 -7.85 -11.77
C GLY A 149 -23.86 -6.32 -11.82
N VAL A 150 -23.15 -5.68 -10.89
CA VAL A 150 -22.96 -4.22 -10.94
C VAL A 150 -21.91 -3.90 -12.00
N HIS A 151 -22.28 -3.08 -12.98
CA HIS A 151 -21.42 -2.77 -14.11
C HIS A 151 -20.35 -1.74 -13.71
N PRO A 152 -19.05 -2.05 -13.90
CA PRO A 152 -17.96 -1.11 -13.67
C PRO A 152 -18.07 0.15 -14.53
N ASP A 153 -17.71 1.28 -13.95
CA ASP A 153 -17.56 2.56 -14.63
C ASP A 153 -16.10 3.06 -14.56
N SER A 154 -15.83 4.23 -15.16
CA SER A 154 -14.50 4.83 -15.14
C SER A 154 -13.95 5.01 -13.72
N ARG A 155 -14.78 5.45 -12.76
CA ARG A 155 -14.35 5.63 -11.37
C ARG A 155 -14.03 4.30 -10.68
N THR A 156 -14.72 3.23 -11.05
CA THR A 156 -14.45 1.87 -10.58
C THR A 156 -13.01 1.47 -10.89
N PHE A 157 -12.55 1.73 -12.12
CA PHE A 157 -11.17 1.42 -12.51
C PHE A 157 -10.13 2.29 -11.78
N LEU A 158 -10.44 3.54 -11.43
CA LEU A 158 -9.55 4.35 -10.58
C LEU A 158 -9.36 3.72 -9.18
N ALA A 159 -10.43 3.18 -8.60
CA ALA A 159 -10.39 2.52 -7.30
C ALA A 159 -9.66 1.16 -7.38
N VAL A 160 -9.94 0.37 -8.41
CA VAL A 160 -9.28 -0.93 -8.65
C VAL A 160 -7.78 -0.75 -8.85
N LEU A 161 -7.35 0.21 -9.66
CA LEU A 161 -5.93 0.46 -9.89
C LEU A 161 -5.23 0.98 -8.61
N ALA A 162 -5.93 1.74 -7.77
CA ALA A 162 -5.42 2.12 -6.45
C ALA A 162 -5.23 0.90 -5.55
N ALA A 163 -6.15 -0.06 -5.59
CA ALA A 163 -6.05 -1.33 -4.88
C ALA A 163 -4.87 -2.17 -5.40
N CYS A 164 -4.68 -2.28 -6.72
CA CYS A 164 -3.49 -2.90 -7.32
C CYS A 164 -2.19 -2.26 -6.84
N ALA A 165 -2.15 -0.92 -6.79
CA ALA A 165 -0.96 -0.19 -6.32
C ALA A 165 -0.68 -0.45 -4.83
N SER A 166 -1.73 -0.66 -4.04
CA SER A 166 -1.61 -1.02 -2.62
C SER A 166 -1.23 -2.48 -2.40
N ALA A 167 -1.59 -3.38 -3.32
CA ALA A 167 -1.23 -4.80 -3.28
C ALA A 167 0.12 -5.09 -3.94
N GLU A 168 0.78 -4.07 -4.51
CA GLU A 168 1.97 -4.22 -5.36
C GLU A 168 1.74 -5.17 -6.56
N ALA A 169 0.48 -5.26 -7.02
CA ALA A 169 0.03 -6.19 -8.06
C ALA A 169 0.16 -5.55 -9.46
N VAL A 170 1.40 -5.40 -9.93
CA VAL A 170 1.70 -4.72 -11.21
C VAL A 170 0.98 -5.37 -12.39
N GLU A 171 1.08 -6.70 -12.53
CA GLU A 171 0.46 -7.42 -13.65
C GLU A 171 -1.06 -7.25 -13.68
N GLU A 172 -1.72 -7.38 -12.53
CA GLU A 172 -3.17 -7.19 -12.40
C GLU A 172 -3.58 -5.75 -12.70
N GLY A 173 -2.78 -4.77 -12.29
CA GLY A 173 -3.00 -3.36 -12.62
C GLY A 173 -3.08 -3.12 -14.14
N PHE A 174 -2.15 -3.68 -14.90
CA PHE A 174 -2.18 -3.60 -16.37
C PHE A 174 -3.33 -4.39 -16.98
N ILE A 175 -3.67 -5.58 -16.45
CA ILE A 175 -4.82 -6.36 -16.91
C ILE A 175 -6.11 -5.54 -16.75
N HIS A 176 -6.31 -4.93 -15.58
CA HIS A 176 -7.51 -4.13 -15.33
C HIS A 176 -7.55 -2.87 -16.20
N PHE A 177 -6.42 -2.17 -16.37
CA PHE A 177 -6.33 -1.01 -17.26
C PHE A 177 -6.64 -1.36 -18.73
N ASP A 178 -6.15 -2.50 -19.23
CA ASP A 178 -6.48 -2.99 -20.56
C ASP A 178 -7.95 -3.39 -20.69
N SER A 179 -8.49 -4.08 -19.68
CA SER A 179 -9.89 -4.53 -19.66
C SER A 179 -10.87 -3.36 -19.71
N MET A 180 -10.53 -2.22 -19.08
CA MET A 180 -11.34 -1.00 -19.08
C MET A 180 -11.75 -0.60 -20.51
N HIS A 181 -10.80 -0.59 -21.45
CA HIS A 181 -11.08 -0.28 -22.84
C HIS A 181 -11.61 -1.49 -23.63
N LYS A 182 -10.99 -2.66 -23.48
CA LYS A 182 -11.26 -3.84 -24.34
C LYS A 182 -12.58 -4.54 -24.00
N GLU A 183 -12.92 -4.65 -22.72
CA GLU A 183 -14.09 -5.39 -22.23
C GLU A 183 -15.26 -4.47 -21.92
N TYR A 184 -15.00 -3.30 -21.32
CA TYR A 184 -16.05 -2.38 -20.87
C TYR A 184 -16.26 -1.18 -21.80
N GLY A 185 -15.40 -1.00 -22.82
CA GLY A 185 -15.52 0.11 -23.77
C GLY A 185 -15.29 1.49 -23.16
N ILE A 186 -14.64 1.57 -21.99
CA ILE A 186 -14.40 2.81 -21.26
C ILE A 186 -13.03 3.36 -21.67
N ALA A 187 -12.99 4.60 -22.16
CA ALA A 187 -11.74 5.24 -22.56
C ALA A 187 -10.93 5.68 -21.33
N PRO A 188 -9.64 5.33 -21.21
CA PRO A 188 -8.80 5.80 -20.12
C PRO A 188 -8.57 7.31 -20.18
N GLY A 189 -9.01 8.04 -19.14
CA GLY A 189 -8.61 9.43 -18.89
C GLY A 189 -7.25 9.54 -18.19
N ILE A 190 -6.68 10.76 -18.11
CA ILE A 190 -5.36 11.06 -17.49
C ILE A 190 -5.22 10.43 -16.09
N GLU A 191 -6.28 10.49 -15.28
CA GLU A 191 -6.30 9.92 -13.93
C GLU A 191 -5.96 8.41 -13.92
N HIS A 192 -6.39 7.64 -14.92
CA HIS A 192 -6.11 6.20 -14.99
C HIS A 192 -4.63 5.94 -15.34
N TYR A 193 -4.03 6.78 -16.19
CA TYR A 193 -2.60 6.71 -16.48
C TYR A 193 -1.77 7.06 -15.24
N ILE A 194 -2.19 8.08 -14.48
CA ILE A 194 -1.57 8.41 -13.18
C ILE A 194 -1.65 7.21 -12.24
N ARG A 195 -2.80 6.51 -12.18
CA ARG A 195 -2.92 5.30 -11.36
C ARG A 195 -1.95 4.19 -11.78
N ILE A 196 -1.71 3.98 -13.07
CA ILE A 196 -0.70 3.00 -13.53
C ILE A 196 0.71 3.40 -13.12
N ILE A 197 1.03 4.69 -13.19
CA ILE A 197 2.30 5.22 -12.70
C ILE A 197 2.44 4.99 -11.19
N GLU A 198 1.37 5.14 -10.41
CA GLU A 198 1.35 4.82 -8.99
C GLU A 198 1.51 3.32 -8.72
N VAL A 199 0.90 2.44 -9.54
CA VAL A 199 1.08 0.97 -9.44
C VAL A 199 2.54 0.60 -9.64
N LEU A 200 3.17 1.08 -10.71
CA LEU A 200 4.58 0.86 -11.01
C LEU A 200 5.46 1.47 -9.91
N GLY A 201 5.17 2.72 -9.57
CA GLY A 201 5.84 3.50 -8.56
C GLY A 201 5.87 2.75 -7.25
N LYS A 202 4.74 2.54 -6.58
CA LYS A 202 4.69 1.88 -5.25
C LYS A 202 5.36 0.51 -5.19
N SER A 203 5.35 -0.22 -6.29
CA SER A 203 5.99 -1.53 -6.43
C SER A 203 7.51 -1.47 -6.68
N GLY A 204 8.10 -0.27 -6.71
CA GLY A 204 9.54 -0.02 -6.90
C GLY A 204 10.01 0.02 -8.36
N HIS A 205 9.09 -0.01 -9.33
CA HIS A 205 9.37 -0.03 -10.76
C HIS A 205 9.42 1.39 -11.36
N LEU A 206 10.24 2.27 -10.77
CA LEU A 206 10.33 3.67 -11.20
C LEU A 206 10.86 3.86 -12.62
N ASN A 207 11.76 2.97 -13.09
CA ASN A 207 12.27 3.07 -14.46
C ASN A 207 11.18 2.72 -15.47
N GLU A 208 10.41 1.68 -15.20
CA GLU A 208 9.25 1.28 -16.00
C GLU A 208 8.17 2.37 -15.97
N ALA A 209 8.01 3.08 -14.85
CA ALA A 209 7.11 4.23 -14.77
C ALA A 209 7.55 5.36 -15.71
N VAL A 210 8.84 5.67 -15.79
CA VAL A 210 9.38 6.65 -16.76
C VAL A 210 9.17 6.18 -18.19
N GLU A 211 9.50 4.93 -18.50
CA GLU A 211 9.29 4.37 -19.84
C GLU A 211 7.80 4.35 -20.24
N PHE A 212 6.90 4.13 -19.27
CA PHE A 212 5.46 4.22 -19.50
C PHE A 212 5.04 5.65 -19.85
N ILE A 213 5.58 6.65 -19.13
CA ILE A 213 5.32 8.07 -19.42
C ILE A 213 5.82 8.46 -20.82
N GLU A 214 6.99 7.97 -21.24
CA GLU A 214 7.54 8.21 -22.57
C GLU A 214 6.68 7.62 -23.70
N LYS A 215 5.93 6.54 -23.41
CA LYS A 215 5.05 5.84 -24.36
C LYS A 215 3.61 6.34 -24.34
N LEU A 216 3.29 7.40 -23.58
CA LEU A 216 1.93 7.92 -23.50
C LEU A 216 1.43 8.42 -24.87
N PRO A 217 0.14 8.22 -25.19
CA PRO A 217 -0.43 8.64 -26.47
C PRO A 217 -0.70 10.16 -26.55
N PHE A 218 -0.26 10.93 -25.55
CA PHE A 218 -0.45 12.38 -25.43
C PHE A 218 0.73 13.01 -24.67
N GLU A 219 0.88 14.32 -24.78
CA GLU A 219 1.89 15.06 -24.03
C GLU A 219 1.60 15.00 -22.51
N PRO A 220 2.55 14.52 -21.67
CA PRO A 220 2.28 14.31 -20.26
C PRO A 220 2.00 15.65 -19.53
N PRO A 221 0.80 15.84 -18.93
CA PRO A 221 0.48 17.05 -18.18
C PRO A 221 1.26 17.13 -16.87
N ALA A 222 1.28 18.31 -16.25
CA ALA A 222 1.96 18.54 -14.97
C ALA A 222 1.56 17.54 -13.86
N ALA A 223 0.30 17.09 -13.84
CA ALA A 223 -0.17 16.10 -12.86
C ALA A 223 0.60 14.77 -12.91
N ILE A 224 1.02 14.33 -14.10
CA ILE A 224 1.81 13.10 -14.27
C ILE A 224 3.21 13.26 -13.66
N TRP A 225 3.88 14.38 -13.95
CA TRP A 225 5.20 14.66 -13.41
C TRP A 225 5.17 14.94 -11.89
N GLU A 226 4.11 15.56 -11.38
CA GLU A 226 3.90 15.76 -9.94
C GLU A 226 3.75 14.40 -9.23
N SER A 227 3.00 13.47 -9.82
CA SER A 227 2.87 12.10 -9.30
C SER A 227 4.22 11.36 -9.30
N LEU A 228 4.95 11.37 -10.41
CA LEU A 228 6.27 10.74 -10.52
C LEU A 228 7.26 11.31 -9.49
N LYS A 229 7.30 12.64 -9.33
CA LYS A 229 8.14 13.31 -8.34
C LYS A 229 7.83 12.86 -6.91
N ASN A 230 6.55 12.76 -6.55
CA ASN A 230 6.13 12.31 -5.23
C ASN A 230 6.50 10.85 -4.97
N LEU A 231 6.39 9.99 -5.99
CA LEU A 231 6.81 8.58 -5.91
C LEU A 231 8.33 8.45 -5.76
N ALA A 232 9.11 9.19 -6.56
CA ALA A 232 10.56 9.24 -6.48
C ALA A 232 11.03 9.70 -5.08
N ARG A 233 10.41 10.76 -4.55
CA ARG A 233 10.66 11.25 -3.18
C ARG A 233 10.37 10.20 -2.12
N ALA A 234 9.21 9.55 -2.21
CA ALA A 234 8.81 8.51 -1.25
C ALA A 234 9.79 7.32 -1.21
N GLN A 235 10.51 7.08 -2.31
CA GLN A 235 11.49 6.00 -2.44
C GLN A 235 12.95 6.45 -2.29
N GLY A 236 13.18 7.76 -2.22
CA GLY A 236 14.52 8.34 -2.12
C GLY A 236 15.32 8.30 -3.43
N ASP A 237 14.68 8.23 -4.60
CA ASP A 237 15.36 8.42 -5.90
C ASP A 237 15.51 9.93 -6.20
N ILE A 238 16.53 10.53 -5.61
CA ILE A 238 16.80 11.98 -5.67
C ILE A 238 17.01 12.44 -7.12
N ASP A 239 17.69 11.63 -7.95
CA ASP A 239 17.95 11.98 -9.34
C ASP A 239 16.65 12.08 -10.16
N LEU A 240 15.74 11.13 -9.94
CA LEU A 240 14.45 11.13 -10.63
C LEU A 240 13.50 12.21 -10.10
N GLU A 241 13.56 12.50 -8.80
CA GLU A 241 12.85 13.63 -8.21
C GLU A 241 13.28 14.97 -8.85
N ASP A 242 14.60 15.20 -8.95
CA ASP A 242 15.16 16.40 -9.57
C ASP A 242 14.76 16.51 -11.05
N GLN A 243 14.84 15.41 -11.81
CA GLN A 243 14.43 15.39 -13.21
C GLN A 243 12.94 15.73 -13.37
N ALA A 244 12.06 15.15 -12.54
CA ALA A 244 10.64 15.44 -12.59
C ALA A 244 10.34 16.90 -12.20
N GLU A 245 11.10 17.48 -11.27
CA GLU A 245 10.99 18.89 -10.88
C GLU A 245 11.44 19.84 -12.01
N GLU A 246 12.53 19.55 -12.71
CA GLU A 246 12.97 20.33 -13.87
C GLU A 246 11.93 20.32 -14.99
N LEU A 247 11.34 19.15 -15.28
CA LEU A 247 10.26 19.02 -16.24
C LEU A 247 9.01 19.81 -15.82
N LEU A 248 8.64 19.77 -14.54
CA LEU A 248 7.53 20.58 -14.01
C LEU A 248 7.77 22.09 -14.19
N ILE A 249 9.00 22.57 -13.94
CA ILE A 249 9.37 23.97 -14.15
C ILE A 249 9.29 24.34 -15.64
N SER A 250 9.66 23.43 -16.54
CA SER A 250 9.56 23.68 -17.98
C SER A 250 8.10 23.83 -18.46
N ILE A 251 7.17 23.14 -17.81
CA ILE A 251 5.72 23.19 -18.11
C ILE A 251 5.06 24.41 -17.45
N ASP A 252 5.45 24.73 -16.22
CA ASP A 252 4.95 25.89 -15.48
C ASP A 252 6.11 26.67 -14.82
N PRO A 253 6.64 27.70 -15.51
CA PRO A 253 7.74 28.52 -15.00
C PRO A 253 7.42 29.31 -13.72
N SER A 254 6.16 29.36 -13.27
CA SER A 254 5.78 30.05 -12.03
C SER A 254 6.14 29.25 -10.76
N LYS A 255 6.44 27.95 -10.90
CA LYS A 255 6.82 27.05 -9.79
C LYS A 255 8.32 27.05 -9.44
N VAL A 256 9.09 27.99 -9.98
CA VAL A 256 10.54 28.09 -9.74
C VAL A 256 10.83 28.31 -8.25
N ASN A 257 11.60 27.41 -7.64
CA ASN A 257 12.13 27.59 -6.30
C ASN A 257 13.48 28.35 -6.37
N PRO A 258 13.57 29.62 -5.93
CA PRO A 258 14.75 30.47 -6.15
C PRO A 258 16.04 29.99 -5.45
N GLY A 259 15.94 29.02 -4.54
CA GLY A 259 17.05 28.53 -3.71
C GLY A 259 17.71 27.24 -4.18
N LYS A 260 17.28 26.61 -5.30
CA LYS A 260 17.79 25.30 -5.73
C LYS A 260 18.92 25.46 -6.77
N ILE A 261 20.07 24.82 -6.53
CA ILE A 261 21.21 24.80 -7.45
C ILE A 261 20.87 23.86 -8.63
N PRO A 262 21.15 24.22 -9.89
CA PRO A 262 20.89 23.34 -11.04
C PRO A 262 21.65 22.01 -10.92
N THR A 263 20.94 20.90 -11.02
CA THR A 263 21.53 19.55 -10.98
C THR A 263 22.11 19.23 -12.38
N PRO A 264 23.32 18.61 -12.49
CA PRO A 264 23.86 18.23 -13.79
C PRO A 264 22.98 17.19 -14.49
N SER A 265 22.87 17.27 -15.83
CA SER A 265 22.08 16.32 -16.62
C SER A 265 22.46 14.86 -16.32
N ALA A 266 21.50 14.05 -15.90
CA ALA A 266 21.72 12.64 -15.61
C ALA A 266 22.11 11.84 -16.87
N LYS A 267 23.04 10.90 -16.71
CA LYS A 267 23.44 9.94 -17.75
C LYS A 267 22.27 8.99 -18.02
N ARG A 268 21.96 8.73 -19.30
CA ARG A 268 20.96 7.73 -19.74
C ARG A 268 21.09 6.44 -18.93
N ARG A 269 20.07 6.11 -18.15
CA ARG A 269 19.97 4.84 -17.42
C ARG A 269 19.85 3.70 -18.47
N PRO A 270 20.57 2.57 -18.32
CA PRO A 270 20.45 1.46 -19.25
C PRO A 270 19.04 0.87 -19.19
N GLY A 271 18.32 0.89 -20.32
CA GLY A 271 16.94 0.44 -20.46
C GLY A 271 16.78 -1.07 -20.35
N ILE A 272 16.74 -1.57 -19.12
CA ILE A 272 16.28 -2.92 -18.81
C ILE A 272 14.89 -2.79 -18.19
N ASN A 273 13.88 -2.94 -19.05
CA ASN A 273 12.46 -3.01 -18.69
C ASN A 273 12.15 -4.43 -18.16
N MET A 274 11.72 -4.56 -16.89
CA MET A 274 11.41 -5.86 -16.29
C MET A 274 10.10 -6.49 -16.80
N LEU A 275 9.20 -5.70 -17.41
CA LEU A 275 7.90 -6.12 -17.93
C LEU A 275 7.96 -6.59 -19.40
N ASP A 276 8.88 -6.03 -20.21
CA ASP A 276 9.22 -6.55 -21.54
C ASP A 276 9.98 -7.88 -21.47
N GLY A 277 10.42 -8.27 -20.27
CA GLY A 277 10.83 -9.62 -19.91
C GLY A 277 9.67 -10.61 -19.85
N ARG A 278 8.78 -10.63 -20.86
CA ARG A 278 7.81 -11.72 -21.07
C ARG A 278 8.54 -13.04 -20.89
N ASN A 279 8.24 -13.75 -19.80
CA ASN A 279 8.33 -15.19 -19.61
C ASN A 279 9.23 -15.95 -20.63
N LYS A 280 10.52 -15.62 -20.71
CA LYS A 280 11.50 -16.36 -21.54
C LYS A 280 11.90 -17.69 -20.90
N LEU A 281 11.31 -18.04 -19.75
CA LEU A 281 11.39 -19.38 -19.17
C LEU A 281 10.96 -20.47 -20.16
N GLY A 282 10.04 -20.16 -21.10
CA GLY A 282 9.64 -21.08 -22.18
C GLY A 282 10.62 -21.19 -23.35
N GLU A 283 11.49 -20.18 -23.57
CA GLU A 283 12.54 -20.22 -24.61
C GLU A 283 13.84 -20.85 -24.10
N TYR A 284 14.01 -20.96 -22.77
CA TYR A 284 15.02 -21.81 -22.17
C TYR A 284 14.61 -23.28 -22.29
N ARG A 285 14.77 -23.84 -23.50
CA ARG A 285 15.11 -25.26 -23.59
C ARG A 285 16.36 -25.46 -22.74
N LEU A 286 16.29 -26.41 -21.80
CA LEU A 286 17.47 -26.96 -21.12
C LEU A 286 18.61 -27.04 -22.15
N PRO A 287 19.79 -26.44 -21.88
CA PRO A 287 20.94 -26.67 -22.74
C PRO A 287 21.11 -28.19 -22.89
N PRO A 288 21.40 -28.71 -24.10
CA PRO A 288 21.74 -30.12 -24.22
C PRO A 288 22.85 -30.42 -23.20
N LYS A 289 22.72 -31.55 -22.49
CA LYS A 289 23.68 -31.99 -21.47
C LYS A 289 25.09 -31.72 -21.98
N ILE A 290 25.76 -30.74 -21.36
CA ILE A 290 27.12 -30.37 -21.72
C ILE A 290 27.98 -31.59 -21.43
N GLU A 291 28.42 -32.27 -22.47
CA GLU A 291 29.44 -33.30 -22.34
C GLU A 291 30.68 -32.66 -21.72
N LYS A 292 31.04 -33.15 -20.53
CA LYS A 292 32.16 -32.64 -19.75
C LYS A 292 33.45 -32.82 -20.54
N LYS A 293 34.03 -31.73 -21.04
CA LYS A 293 35.44 -31.73 -21.44
C LYS A 293 36.31 -31.74 -20.18
N PRO A 294 37.38 -32.56 -20.13
CA PRO A 294 38.18 -32.71 -18.93
C PRO A 294 39.15 -31.53 -18.82
N VAL A 295 38.72 -30.47 -18.15
CA VAL A 295 39.64 -29.49 -17.58
C VAL A 295 39.91 -29.95 -16.15
N LYS A 296 41.19 -29.97 -15.74
CA LYS A 296 41.57 -30.20 -14.34
C LYS A 296 41.09 -28.99 -13.51
N GLU A 297 39.80 -28.96 -13.18
CA GLU A 297 39.12 -27.85 -12.51
C GLU A 297 38.87 -28.15 -11.04
N GLN A 298 38.95 -27.12 -10.20
CA GLN A 298 38.42 -27.15 -8.84
C GLN A 298 36.91 -27.38 -8.92
N VAL A 299 36.48 -28.62 -8.68
CA VAL A 299 35.06 -28.98 -8.63
C VAL A 299 34.44 -28.37 -7.37
N TYR A 300 33.47 -27.49 -7.54
CA TYR A 300 32.63 -27.04 -6.43
C TYR A 300 31.83 -28.24 -5.88
N VAL A 301 31.94 -28.47 -4.58
CA VAL A 301 31.18 -29.50 -3.85
C VAL A 301 30.23 -28.78 -2.89
N PRO A 302 28.89 -28.93 -3.03
CA PRO A 302 27.94 -28.30 -2.14
C PRO A 302 28.05 -28.79 -0.70
N ASP A 303 28.03 -27.85 0.26
CA ASP A 303 27.96 -28.17 1.68
C ASP A 303 26.52 -28.10 2.18
N THR A 304 25.83 -29.24 2.15
CA THR A 304 24.40 -29.33 2.51
C THR A 304 24.12 -29.11 4.00
N ARG A 305 25.15 -29.02 4.86
CA ARG A 305 24.98 -28.66 6.28
C ARG A 305 24.42 -27.25 6.47
N TYR A 306 24.54 -26.39 5.46
CA TYR A 306 23.96 -25.04 5.47
C TYR A 306 22.47 -25.02 5.11
N VAL A 307 21.87 -26.16 4.76
CA VAL A 307 20.42 -26.30 4.54
C VAL A 307 19.79 -26.92 5.78
N LEU A 308 19.15 -26.09 6.60
CA LEU A 308 18.56 -26.50 7.89
C LEU A 308 17.22 -27.22 7.76
N HIS A 309 16.63 -27.27 6.56
CA HIS A 309 15.37 -27.97 6.31
C HIS A 309 15.58 -29.48 6.32
N ASP A 310 14.64 -30.20 6.94
CA ASP A 310 14.64 -31.66 6.96
C ASP A 310 14.07 -32.21 5.65
N ILE A 311 14.89 -32.15 4.61
CA ILE A 311 14.60 -32.63 3.25
C ILE A 311 15.70 -33.59 2.79
N ASP A 312 15.42 -34.34 1.73
CA ASP A 312 16.39 -35.25 1.13
C ASP A 312 17.63 -34.51 0.60
N GLN A 313 18.73 -35.25 0.48
CA GLN A 313 20.04 -34.68 0.16
C GLN A 313 20.08 -34.01 -1.23
N GLU A 314 19.33 -34.54 -2.21
CA GLU A 314 19.25 -33.98 -3.56
C GLU A 314 18.48 -32.64 -3.55
N ALA A 315 17.38 -32.57 -2.79
CA ALA A 315 16.66 -31.32 -2.57
C ALA A 315 17.49 -30.27 -1.81
N LYS A 316 18.37 -30.68 -0.88
CA LYS A 316 19.31 -29.77 -0.21
C LYS A 316 20.32 -29.17 -1.20
N GLU A 317 20.88 -29.97 -2.08
CA GLU A 317 21.79 -29.49 -3.12
C GLU A 317 21.09 -28.52 -4.07
N GLN A 318 19.85 -28.82 -4.45
CA GLN A 318 19.04 -27.96 -5.30
C GLN A 318 18.71 -26.63 -4.61
N ALA A 319 18.38 -26.63 -3.32
CA ALA A 319 18.12 -25.41 -2.56
C ALA A 319 19.33 -24.46 -2.54
N LEU A 320 20.54 -25.00 -2.40
CA LEU A 320 21.78 -24.21 -2.42
C LEU A 320 22.00 -23.51 -3.78
N LEU A 321 21.57 -24.12 -4.89
CA LEU A 321 21.67 -23.52 -6.23
C LEU A 321 20.76 -22.29 -6.39
N TYR A 322 19.59 -22.29 -5.75
CA TYR A 322 18.61 -21.21 -5.81
C TYR A 322 18.78 -20.14 -4.74
N HIS A 323 19.88 -20.16 -3.98
CA HIS A 323 20.18 -19.05 -3.09
C HIS A 323 20.29 -17.73 -3.88
N SER A 324 19.68 -16.67 -3.33
CA SER A 324 19.57 -15.36 -3.97
C SER A 324 20.91 -14.81 -4.49
N GLU A 325 22.01 -15.05 -3.77
CA GLU A 325 23.36 -14.63 -4.17
C GLU A 325 23.81 -15.29 -5.47
N ARG A 326 23.51 -16.57 -5.65
CA ARG A 326 23.93 -17.33 -6.84
C ARG A 326 23.14 -16.91 -8.05
N LEU A 327 21.83 -16.71 -7.88
CA LEU A 327 20.96 -16.20 -8.93
C LEU A 327 21.39 -14.79 -9.34
N ALA A 328 21.67 -13.91 -8.37
CA ALA A 328 22.15 -12.56 -8.64
C ALA A 328 23.51 -12.55 -9.37
N ILE A 329 24.46 -13.41 -8.99
CA ILE A 329 25.74 -13.53 -9.69
C ILE A 329 25.54 -14.09 -11.09
N ALA A 330 24.78 -15.17 -11.23
CA ALA A 330 24.51 -15.79 -12.54
C ALA A 330 23.88 -14.78 -13.49
N TYR A 331 22.85 -14.06 -13.03
CA TYR A 331 22.22 -13.00 -13.80
C TYR A 331 23.21 -11.89 -14.14
N GLY A 332 24.00 -11.41 -13.17
CA GLY A 332 25.02 -10.38 -13.41
C GLY A 332 26.10 -10.82 -14.40
N LEU A 333 26.51 -12.08 -14.39
CA LEU A 333 27.49 -12.64 -15.33
C LEU A 333 26.93 -12.71 -16.75
N ILE A 334 25.64 -12.98 -16.91
CA ILE A 334 24.96 -13.06 -18.21
C ILE A 334 24.65 -11.66 -18.75
N SER A 335 24.24 -10.73 -17.89
CA SER A 335 23.69 -9.42 -18.29
C SER A 335 24.72 -8.31 -18.42
N THR A 336 25.97 -8.51 -17.97
CA THR A 336 27.00 -7.46 -18.01
C THR A 336 28.22 -7.88 -18.82
N PRO A 337 28.93 -6.92 -19.46
CA PRO A 337 30.13 -7.22 -20.23
C PRO A 337 31.20 -7.97 -19.41
N ALA A 338 32.00 -8.77 -20.11
CA ALA A 338 33.11 -9.48 -19.50
C ALA A 338 34.06 -8.50 -18.80
N ARG A 339 34.54 -8.88 -17.60
CA ARG A 339 35.49 -8.13 -16.75
C ARG A 339 34.97 -6.84 -16.07
N THR A 340 33.72 -6.42 -16.28
CA THR A 340 33.10 -5.39 -15.41
C THR A 340 33.07 -5.91 -13.97
N PRO A 341 33.20 -5.15 -12.88
CA PRO A 341 32.97 -5.71 -11.52
C PRO A 341 31.46 -6.01 -11.28
N LEU A 342 31.10 -7.04 -10.51
CA LEU A 342 29.71 -7.17 -10.00
C LEU A 342 29.61 -6.63 -8.59
N ARG A 343 28.51 -5.94 -8.30
CA ARG A 343 28.14 -5.52 -6.95
C ARG A 343 26.79 -6.10 -6.61
N ILE A 344 26.72 -6.86 -5.53
CA ILE A 344 25.52 -7.54 -5.04
C ILE A 344 25.30 -7.13 -3.60
N ILE A 345 24.07 -6.75 -3.27
CA ILE A 345 23.68 -6.31 -1.93
C ILE A 345 22.66 -7.31 -1.40
N LYS A 346 22.93 -7.86 -0.21
CA LYS A 346 22.06 -8.79 0.50
C LYS A 346 21.73 -8.22 1.89
N ASN A 347 20.45 -8.28 2.26
CA ASN A 347 19.97 -7.84 3.57
C ASN A 347 20.19 -8.89 4.68
N LEU A 348 20.63 -10.10 4.33
CA LEU A 348 20.93 -11.20 5.23
C LEU A 348 22.40 -11.61 5.11
N ARG A 349 22.93 -12.31 6.12
CA ARG A 349 24.28 -12.89 6.07
C ARG A 349 24.34 -13.93 4.96
N ILE A 350 25.41 -13.93 4.16
CA ILE A 350 25.64 -14.96 3.14
C ILE A 350 25.92 -16.29 3.85
N CYS A 351 25.44 -17.44 3.36
CA CYS A 351 25.79 -18.72 3.99
C CYS A 351 27.22 -19.16 3.64
N GLY A 352 27.82 -20.06 4.43
CA GLY A 352 29.21 -20.48 4.21
C GLY A 352 29.41 -21.20 2.87
N ASP A 353 28.41 -21.98 2.43
CA ASP A 353 28.43 -22.62 1.12
C ASP A 353 28.39 -21.61 -0.04
N CYS A 354 27.49 -20.62 0.01
CA CYS A 354 27.49 -19.51 -0.96
C CYS A 354 28.83 -18.77 -0.95
N HIS A 355 29.38 -18.45 0.23
CA HIS A 355 30.67 -17.79 0.33
C HIS A 355 31.78 -18.57 -0.38
N ASN A 356 31.83 -19.91 -0.24
CA ASN A 356 32.78 -20.77 -0.93
C ASN A 356 32.52 -20.87 -2.45
N ALA A 357 31.27 -20.98 -2.87
CA ALA A 357 30.92 -20.97 -4.28
C ALA A 357 31.31 -19.67 -4.97
N ILE A 358 31.10 -18.52 -4.33
CA ILE A 358 31.44 -17.20 -4.89
C ILE A 358 32.96 -17.05 -5.08
N LYS A 359 33.78 -17.59 -4.15
CA LYS A 359 35.23 -17.68 -4.35
C LYS A 359 35.55 -18.43 -5.65
N ILE A 360 35.02 -19.64 -5.81
CA ILE A 360 35.28 -20.47 -7.01
C ILE A 360 34.79 -19.74 -8.27
N MET A 361 33.59 -19.16 -8.24
CA MET A 361 33.05 -18.35 -9.33
C MET A 361 34.01 -17.22 -9.72
N SER A 362 34.49 -16.40 -8.76
CA SER A 362 35.41 -15.29 -9.02
C SER A 362 36.69 -15.73 -9.75
N LYS A 363 37.18 -16.94 -9.45
CA LYS A 363 38.36 -17.53 -10.09
C LYS A 363 38.06 -18.03 -11.50
N ILE A 364 36.92 -18.71 -11.70
CA ILE A 364 36.52 -19.24 -13.01
C ILE A 364 36.22 -18.10 -13.98
N VAL A 365 35.47 -17.08 -13.53
CA VAL A 365 35.07 -15.96 -14.38
C VAL A 365 36.15 -14.88 -14.51
N GLY A 366 37.21 -14.93 -13.70
CA GLY A 366 38.30 -13.95 -13.69
C GLY A 366 37.81 -12.51 -13.43
N ARG A 367 36.81 -12.37 -12.56
CA ARG A 367 36.06 -11.13 -12.32
C ARG A 367 36.03 -10.81 -10.82
N GLU A 368 36.15 -9.53 -10.49
CA GLU A 368 35.91 -9.09 -9.11
C GLU A 368 34.41 -9.11 -8.81
N LEU A 369 34.02 -9.86 -7.77
CA LEU A 369 32.66 -9.91 -7.26
C LEU A 369 32.66 -9.25 -5.88
N ILE A 370 31.92 -8.17 -5.73
CA ILE A 370 31.77 -7.45 -4.48
C ILE A 370 30.38 -7.77 -3.93
N VAL A 371 30.33 -8.47 -2.81
CA VAL A 371 29.06 -8.81 -2.15
C VAL A 371 29.01 -8.15 -0.79
N ARG A 372 28.02 -7.29 -0.59
CA ARG A 372 27.69 -6.72 0.72
C ARG A 372 26.64 -7.61 1.37
N ASP A 373 26.92 -8.08 2.58
CA ASP A 373 25.92 -8.68 3.45
C ASP A 373 25.54 -7.73 4.60
N ASN A 374 24.72 -8.21 5.54
CA ASN A 374 24.31 -7.41 6.70
C ASN A 374 25.40 -7.17 7.76
N LYS A 375 26.61 -7.72 7.59
CA LYS A 375 27.75 -7.53 8.50
C LYS A 375 28.89 -6.73 7.87
N ARG A 376 29.23 -7.00 6.61
CA ARG A 376 30.45 -6.48 5.96
C ARG A 376 30.41 -6.56 4.43
N PHE A 377 31.43 -5.97 3.82
CA PHE A 377 31.75 -6.18 2.42
C PHE A 377 32.71 -7.36 2.25
N HIS A 378 32.39 -8.22 1.28
CA HIS A 378 33.21 -9.32 0.82
C HIS A 378 33.68 -9.01 -0.60
N HIS A 379 34.99 -8.88 -0.77
CA HIS A 379 35.61 -8.71 -2.08
C HIS A 379 36.18 -10.05 -2.51
N PHE A 380 35.58 -10.64 -3.53
CA PHE A 380 36.01 -11.91 -4.10
C PHE A 380 36.83 -11.66 -5.35
N LYS A 381 38.08 -12.10 -5.33
CA LYS A 381 39.02 -11.97 -6.45
C LYS A 381 39.95 -13.17 -6.49
N ASP A 382 40.09 -13.77 -7.67
CA ASP A 382 41.00 -14.90 -7.93
C ASP A 382 40.84 -16.08 -6.94
N GLY A 383 39.61 -16.35 -6.49
CA GLY A 383 39.36 -17.45 -5.55
C GLY A 383 39.52 -17.11 -4.07
N LYS A 384 39.78 -15.84 -3.74
CA LYS A 384 39.97 -15.38 -2.36
C LYS A 384 38.93 -14.35 -2.00
N CYS A 385 38.55 -14.31 -0.72
CA CYS A 385 37.68 -13.27 -0.16
C CYS A 385 38.48 -12.36 0.78
N SER A 386 38.16 -11.06 0.83
CA SER A 386 38.70 -10.11 1.80
C SER A 386 38.40 -10.44 3.28
N CYS A 387 37.58 -11.46 3.56
CA CYS A 387 37.35 -11.94 4.92
C CYS A 387 38.39 -12.90 5.46
N GLY A 388 39.30 -13.41 4.61
CA GLY A 388 40.29 -14.40 5.05
C GLY A 388 39.65 -15.68 5.59
N ASP A 389 38.45 -16.02 5.10
CA ASP A 389 37.63 -17.16 5.54
C ASP A 389 37.14 -17.10 7.00
N TYR A 390 37.25 -15.94 7.65
CA TYR A 390 36.47 -15.60 8.83
C TYR A 390 35.05 -15.22 8.39
N TRP A 391 34.26 -16.26 8.10
CA TRP A 391 32.86 -16.19 7.66
C TRP A 391 31.91 -15.85 8.81
#